data_AF-A0A8S1A1V0-F1
#
_entry.id   AF-A0A8S1A1V0-F1
#
_cell.length_a   1.000
_cell.length_b   1.000
_cell.length_c   1.000
_cell.angle_alpha   90.00
_cell.angle_beta   90.00
_cell.angle_gamma   90.00
#
_symmetry.space_group_name_H-M   'P 1'
#
loop_
_entity.id
_entity.type
_entity.pdbx_description
1 polymer ?
#
loop_
_entity_poly.entity_id
_entity_poly.type
_entity_poly.pdbx_seq_one_letter_code
_entity_poly.pdbx_strand_id
1 'polypeptide(L)'
;MNHTVCCKGYQYVNDFDTCSPICSIECIHGTCIEPDTCQCNEPAYLNENNTCVTPTCSPECVNANCLQNNTCTCKENFNPYNSTHCFQCDTGYTVDENLNCRPICESTCINSSCASPNNCTCDSGFEFKNGTACEPKCDCVNGNCIAPNTCSCYEGYIPVNETTCVPKCSNCSNGNCVAPNTCICNPGFRIQDNLGCVPDCICVNGECVAPGNCSCYKGYVRINETTCTPKCDSCSNGECVAPNICSCYSGYVYVGGFCRPVCSVPCINGVCSAPDECLCNDGYVKDKNGVLCVKPKSCEEDCEGYCDAGVCVPWNCTDPINL
;
A
#
# COMPACT_ATOMS: atom_id res chain seq x y z
N MET A 1 -101.59 -11.91 64.51
CA MET A 1 -100.48 -11.10 63.96
C MET A 1 -99.20 -11.83 64.35
N ASN A 2 -98.47 -12.39 63.38
CA ASN A 2 -97.17 -13.00 63.68
C ASN A 2 -96.20 -11.86 64.00
N HIS A 3 -95.64 -11.84 65.20
CA HIS A 3 -94.52 -10.95 65.52
C HIS A 3 -93.25 -11.61 65.03
N THR A 4 -92.61 -11.04 64.01
CA THR A 4 -91.27 -11.46 63.60
C THR A 4 -90.29 -10.97 64.68
N VAL A 5 -89.74 -11.91 65.45
CA VAL A 5 -88.79 -11.62 66.54
C VAL A 5 -87.43 -12.17 66.11
N CYS A 6 -86.46 -11.27 65.95
CA CYS A 6 -85.08 -11.65 65.66
C CYS A 6 -84.35 -12.12 66.94
N CYS A 7 -83.37 -13.00 66.76
CA CYS A 7 -82.50 -13.47 67.85
C CYS A 7 -81.67 -12.31 68.44
N LYS A 8 -81.18 -12.51 69.68
CA LYS A 8 -80.31 -11.52 70.36
C LYS A 8 -79.09 -11.18 69.49
N GLY A 9 -78.89 -9.89 69.21
CA GLY A 9 -77.80 -9.39 68.35
C GLY A 9 -78.20 -9.15 66.88
N TYR A 10 -79.45 -9.39 66.50
CA TYR A 10 -79.97 -9.13 65.16
C TYR A 10 -81.14 -8.13 65.21
N GLN A 11 -81.20 -7.22 64.24
CA GLN A 11 -82.30 -6.28 64.05
C GLN A 11 -83.16 -6.67 62.85
N TYR A 12 -84.47 -6.47 62.98
CA TYR A 12 -85.41 -6.72 61.89
C TYR A 12 -85.35 -5.59 60.86
N VAL A 13 -85.13 -5.93 59.59
CA VAL A 13 -85.03 -5.00 58.48
C VAL A 13 -86.29 -5.13 57.62
N ASN A 14 -87.18 -4.14 57.75
CA ASN A 14 -88.50 -4.13 57.11
C ASN A 14 -88.44 -4.27 55.58
N ASP A 15 -87.43 -3.67 54.94
CA ASP A 15 -87.34 -3.59 53.47
C ASP A 15 -87.11 -4.95 52.79
N PHE A 16 -86.58 -5.92 53.54
CA PHE A 16 -86.26 -7.26 53.03
C PHE A 16 -86.99 -8.39 53.78
N ASP A 17 -87.83 -8.07 54.78
CA ASP A 17 -88.47 -9.04 55.70
C ASP A 17 -87.48 -10.05 56.30
N THR A 18 -86.30 -9.57 56.71
CA THR A 18 -85.21 -10.41 57.24
C THR A 18 -84.58 -9.82 58.50
N CYS A 19 -83.88 -10.66 59.25
CA CYS A 19 -83.08 -10.24 60.41
C CYS A 19 -81.63 -10.02 59.98
N SER A 20 -81.09 -8.81 60.13
CA SER A 20 -79.69 -8.49 59.88
C SER A 20 -78.91 -8.39 61.20
N PRO A 21 -77.64 -8.82 61.24
CA PRO A 21 -76.81 -8.73 62.44
C PRO A 21 -76.51 -7.26 62.82
N ILE A 22 -76.29 -7.02 64.11
CA ILE A 22 -75.88 -5.72 64.65
C ILE A 22 -74.38 -5.80 64.98
N CYS A 23 -73.59 -4.93 64.38
CA CYS A 23 -72.16 -4.76 64.69
C CYS A 23 -71.98 -3.49 65.55
N SER A 24 -71.35 -3.61 66.72
CA SER A 24 -71.11 -2.48 67.66
C SER A 24 -70.16 -1.42 67.09
N ILE A 25 -69.30 -1.83 66.15
CA ILE A 25 -68.42 -0.96 65.36
C ILE A 25 -68.87 -1.09 63.90
N GLU A 26 -69.02 0.03 63.21
CA GLU A 26 -69.40 0.06 61.80
C GLU A 26 -68.31 -0.63 60.95
N CYS A 27 -68.70 -1.64 60.15
CA CYS A 27 -67.78 -2.39 59.27
C CYS A 27 -67.39 -1.54 58.05
N ILE A 28 -66.57 -0.50 58.23
CA ILE A 28 -66.08 0.36 57.15
C ILE A 28 -65.26 -0.50 56.17
N HIS A 29 -65.66 -0.55 54.89
CA HIS A 29 -65.12 -1.44 53.85
C HIS A 29 -65.42 -2.95 54.03
N GLY A 30 -66.47 -3.30 54.76
CA GLY A 30 -66.95 -4.68 54.91
C GLY A 30 -68.47 -4.79 55.07
N THR A 31 -68.94 -6.01 55.28
CA THR A 31 -70.33 -6.33 55.58
C THR A 31 -70.43 -7.02 56.94
N CYS A 32 -71.45 -6.67 57.72
CA CYS A 32 -71.72 -7.33 59.00
C CYS A 32 -72.45 -8.65 58.71
N ILE A 33 -71.84 -9.79 59.04
CA ILE A 33 -72.38 -11.13 58.72
C ILE A 33 -72.92 -11.86 59.96
N GLU A 34 -72.40 -11.54 61.15
CA GLU A 34 -72.88 -12.00 62.46
C GLU A 34 -72.72 -10.87 63.50
N PRO A 35 -73.35 -10.95 64.70
CA PRO A 35 -73.20 -9.91 65.71
C PRO A 35 -71.73 -9.70 66.05
N ASP A 36 -71.27 -8.46 65.91
CA ASP A 36 -69.87 -8.03 66.09
C ASP A 36 -68.82 -8.71 65.18
N THR A 37 -69.22 -9.37 64.09
CA THR A 37 -68.32 -10.02 63.12
C THR A 37 -68.45 -9.37 61.72
N CYS A 38 -67.39 -8.70 61.28
CA CYS A 38 -67.30 -8.10 59.94
C CYS A 38 -66.61 -9.04 58.95
N GLN A 39 -67.19 -9.23 57.77
CA GLN A 39 -66.52 -9.77 56.60
C GLN A 39 -66.03 -8.62 55.72
N CYS A 40 -64.72 -8.51 55.53
CA CYS A 40 -64.14 -7.42 54.72
C CYS A 40 -64.39 -7.65 53.23
N ASN A 41 -64.67 -6.57 52.49
CA ASN A 41 -64.76 -6.63 51.03
C ASN A 41 -63.33 -6.69 50.47
N GLU A 42 -63.07 -7.60 49.52
CA GLU A 42 -61.74 -7.71 48.89
C GLU A 42 -61.30 -6.36 48.27
N PRO A 43 -60.01 -5.96 48.41
CA PRO A 43 -58.87 -6.70 48.98
C PRO A 43 -58.63 -6.43 50.48
N ALA A 44 -59.58 -5.84 51.20
CA ALA A 44 -59.40 -5.53 52.62
C ALA A 44 -59.41 -6.81 53.47
N TYR A 45 -58.66 -6.81 54.57
CA TYR A 45 -58.60 -7.91 55.53
C TYR A 45 -58.84 -7.43 56.96
N LEU A 46 -59.27 -8.34 57.83
CA LEU A 46 -59.55 -8.05 59.23
C LEU A 46 -58.24 -7.96 60.02
N ASN A 47 -57.97 -6.83 60.67
CA ASN A 47 -56.82 -6.68 61.56
C ASN A 47 -57.12 -7.19 62.99
N GLU A 48 -56.12 -7.17 63.87
CA GLU A 48 -56.22 -7.63 65.28
C GLU A 48 -57.31 -6.92 66.10
N ASN A 49 -57.81 -5.76 65.63
CA ASN A 49 -58.83 -4.96 66.29
C ASN A 49 -60.23 -5.11 65.67
N ASN A 50 -60.46 -6.16 64.87
CA ASN A 50 -61.74 -6.41 64.19
C ASN A 50 -62.16 -5.30 63.19
N THR A 51 -61.19 -4.57 62.64
CA THR A 51 -61.43 -3.52 61.62
C THR A 51 -60.88 -3.95 60.26
N CYS A 52 -61.63 -3.65 59.20
CA CYS A 52 -61.22 -3.95 57.83
C CYS A 52 -60.21 -2.90 57.35
N VAL A 53 -58.99 -3.36 57.04
CA VAL A 53 -57.91 -2.52 56.53
C VAL A 53 -57.56 -2.92 55.11
N THR A 54 -57.35 -1.93 54.23
CA THR A 54 -56.86 -2.16 52.88
C THR A 54 -55.35 -2.31 52.90
N PRO A 55 -54.78 -3.30 52.20
CA PRO A 55 -53.33 -3.46 52.09
C PRO A 55 -52.70 -2.25 51.38
N THR A 56 -51.51 -1.86 51.84
CA THR A 56 -50.71 -0.77 51.26
C THR A 56 -49.46 -1.35 50.59
N CYS A 57 -49.28 -1.02 49.31
CA CYS A 57 -48.11 -1.40 48.53
C CYS A 57 -47.33 -0.14 48.14
N SER A 58 -46.07 -0.05 48.55
CA SER A 58 -45.15 1.02 48.20
C SER A 58 -43.82 0.43 47.73
N PRO A 59 -43.48 0.48 46.43
CA PRO A 59 -44.17 1.23 45.37
C PRO A 59 -45.51 0.63 44.93
N GLU A 60 -46.33 1.43 44.24
CA GLU A 60 -47.64 1.00 43.74
C GLU A 60 -47.52 -0.21 42.80
N CYS A 61 -48.50 -1.13 42.89
CA CYS A 61 -48.56 -2.28 42.01
C CYS A 61 -48.96 -1.86 40.58
N VAL A 62 -48.17 -2.22 39.58
CA VAL A 62 -48.46 -1.95 38.16
C VAL A 62 -48.97 -3.24 37.50
N ASN A 63 -50.17 -3.18 36.90
CA ASN A 63 -50.91 -4.34 36.34
C ASN A 63 -51.08 -5.51 37.31
N ALA A 64 -51.15 -5.21 38.61
CA ALA A 64 -51.32 -6.17 39.69
C ALA A 64 -52.27 -5.61 40.74
N ASN A 65 -52.84 -6.50 41.55
CA ASN A 65 -53.66 -6.17 42.71
C ASN A 65 -52.79 -6.28 43.98
N CYS A 66 -52.88 -5.30 44.87
CA CYS A 66 -52.26 -5.35 46.20
C CYS A 66 -53.16 -6.18 47.12
N LEU A 67 -52.75 -7.40 47.48
CA LEU A 67 -53.56 -8.28 48.34
C LEU A 67 -53.05 -8.32 49.79
N GLN A 68 -51.78 -8.01 49.99
CA GLN A 68 -51.16 -7.86 51.32
C GLN A 68 -50.13 -6.73 51.25
N ASN A 69 -49.67 -6.23 52.40
CA ASN A 69 -48.69 -5.16 52.45
C ASN A 69 -47.43 -5.51 51.63
N ASN A 70 -47.14 -4.70 50.62
CA ASN A 70 -46.05 -4.88 49.66
C ASN A 70 -46.06 -6.20 48.87
N THR A 71 -47.19 -6.90 48.80
CA THR A 71 -47.37 -8.13 48.03
C THR A 71 -48.37 -7.88 46.89
N CYS A 72 -47.84 -7.75 45.68
CA CYS A 72 -48.63 -7.58 44.46
C CYS A 72 -48.86 -8.93 43.78
N THR A 73 -50.09 -9.19 43.32
CA THR A 73 -50.44 -10.36 42.50
C THR A 73 -50.91 -9.89 41.14
N CYS A 74 -50.30 -10.40 40.07
CA CYS A 74 -50.59 -9.96 38.71
C CYS A 74 -52.06 -10.15 38.35
N LYS A 75 -52.61 -9.21 37.57
CA LYS A 75 -53.94 -9.35 36.95
C LYS A 75 -53.90 -10.46 35.90
N GLU A 76 -55.06 -11.00 35.54
CA GLU A 76 -55.15 -12.05 34.53
C GLU A 76 -54.41 -11.68 33.23
N ASN A 77 -53.66 -12.64 32.69
CA ASN A 77 -52.77 -12.54 31.53
C ASN A 77 -51.44 -11.77 31.74
N PHE A 78 -51.23 -11.12 32.87
CA PHE A 78 -49.94 -10.49 33.18
C PHE A 78 -49.01 -11.44 33.93
N ASN A 79 -47.72 -11.38 33.60
CA ASN A 79 -46.67 -12.15 34.27
C ASN A 79 -45.86 -11.25 35.21
N PRO A 80 -45.34 -11.80 36.33
CA PRO A 80 -44.50 -11.03 37.24
C PRO A 80 -43.18 -10.65 36.56
N TYR A 81 -42.92 -9.35 36.42
CA TYR A 81 -41.61 -8.83 35.98
C TYR A 81 -40.70 -8.59 37.19
N ASN A 82 -41.23 -7.94 38.22
CA ASN A 82 -40.60 -7.82 39.54
C ASN A 82 -41.66 -7.95 40.65
N SER A 83 -41.32 -7.64 41.90
CA SER A 83 -42.23 -7.77 43.04
C SER A 83 -43.45 -6.85 43.01
N THR A 84 -43.45 -5.80 42.19
CA THR A 84 -44.53 -4.79 42.11
C THR A 84 -45.07 -4.56 40.70
N HIS A 85 -44.31 -4.92 39.67
CA HIS A 85 -44.65 -4.70 38.28
C HIS A 85 -44.94 -6.04 37.62
N CYS A 86 -46.14 -6.13 37.02
CA CYS A 86 -46.51 -7.23 36.15
C CYS A 86 -46.65 -6.72 34.72
N PHE A 87 -46.17 -7.51 33.76
CA PHE A 87 -46.15 -7.16 32.35
C PHE A 87 -46.51 -8.37 31.48
N GLN A 88 -47.06 -8.08 30.31
CA GLN A 88 -47.33 -9.05 29.27
C GLN A 88 -46.80 -8.49 27.96
N CYS A 89 -45.99 -9.29 27.27
CA CYS A 89 -45.56 -9.01 25.91
C CYS A 89 -46.13 -10.10 24.99
N ASP A 90 -46.20 -9.79 23.70
CA ASP A 90 -46.59 -10.76 22.67
C ASP A 90 -45.60 -11.94 22.62
N THR A 91 -46.04 -13.05 22.03
CA THR A 91 -45.20 -14.24 21.89
C THR A 91 -43.90 -13.90 21.15
N GLY A 92 -42.76 -14.25 21.77
CA GLY A 92 -41.43 -13.96 21.23
C GLY A 92 -40.89 -12.58 21.62
N TYR A 93 -41.51 -11.86 22.54
CA TYR A 93 -41.01 -10.61 23.11
C TYR A 93 -40.76 -10.73 24.62
N THR A 94 -39.82 -9.93 25.13
CA THR A 94 -39.47 -9.85 26.56
C THR A 94 -39.40 -8.40 27.01
N VAL A 95 -39.56 -8.16 28.31
CA VAL A 95 -39.53 -6.81 28.91
C VAL A 95 -38.08 -6.37 29.14
N ASP A 96 -37.74 -5.15 28.75
CA ASP A 96 -36.44 -4.53 29.01
C ASP A 96 -36.39 -3.75 30.35
N GLU A 97 -35.28 -3.08 30.65
CA GLU A 97 -35.11 -2.29 31.89
C GLU A 97 -36.02 -1.05 31.96
N ASN A 98 -36.53 -0.61 30.81
CA ASN A 98 -37.43 0.55 30.69
C ASN A 98 -38.90 0.13 30.57
N LEU A 99 -39.21 -1.15 30.84
CA LEU A 99 -40.55 -1.74 30.75
C LEU A 99 -41.14 -1.76 29.33
N ASN A 100 -40.29 -1.76 28.30
CA ASN A 100 -40.73 -1.94 26.91
C ASN A 100 -40.61 -3.40 26.48
N CYS A 101 -41.54 -3.86 25.65
CA CYS A 101 -41.45 -5.17 25.01
C CYS A 101 -40.47 -5.12 23.84
N ARG A 102 -39.33 -5.81 23.97
CA ARG A 102 -38.34 -6.02 22.91
C ARG A 102 -38.41 -7.45 22.36
N PRO A 103 -38.17 -7.68 21.06
CA PRO A 103 -38.18 -9.01 20.50
C PRO A 103 -37.05 -9.88 21.06
N ILE A 104 -37.30 -11.19 21.12
CA ILE A 104 -36.34 -12.22 21.52
C ILE A 104 -35.71 -12.78 20.25
N CYS A 105 -34.39 -12.76 20.18
CA CYS A 105 -33.61 -13.46 19.17
C CYS A 105 -32.78 -14.54 19.87
N GLU A 106 -32.98 -15.81 19.54
CA GLU A 106 -32.28 -16.95 20.16
C GLU A 106 -30.76 -16.90 19.92
N SER A 107 -30.38 -16.42 18.74
CA SER A 107 -29.01 -16.16 18.36
C SER A 107 -28.73 -14.67 18.42
N THR A 108 -27.55 -14.29 18.93
CA THR A 108 -27.13 -12.89 19.00
C THR A 108 -27.03 -12.29 17.60
N CYS A 109 -27.71 -11.17 17.38
CA CYS A 109 -27.58 -10.34 16.18
C CYS A 109 -26.22 -9.61 16.23
N ILE A 110 -25.35 -9.85 15.24
CA ILE A 110 -24.00 -9.25 15.16
C ILE A 110 -24.04 -8.12 14.13
N ASN A 111 -23.63 -6.91 14.53
CA ASN A 111 -23.74 -5.66 13.73
C ASN A 111 -25.16 -5.44 13.17
N SER A 112 -26.15 -5.82 13.98
CA SER A 112 -27.55 -5.80 13.64
C SER A 112 -28.40 -5.72 14.90
N SER A 113 -29.63 -5.26 14.72
CA SER A 113 -30.64 -5.13 15.77
C SER A 113 -31.75 -6.18 15.58
N CYS A 114 -32.23 -6.78 16.67
CA CYS A 114 -33.38 -7.69 16.63
C CYS A 114 -34.65 -6.87 16.38
N ALA A 115 -35.20 -6.94 15.15
CA ALA A 115 -36.33 -6.11 14.74
C ALA A 115 -37.68 -6.81 14.98
N SER A 116 -37.70 -8.14 14.90
CA SER A 116 -38.83 -8.98 15.28
C SER A 116 -38.31 -10.32 15.84
N PRO A 117 -39.14 -11.16 16.46
CA PRO A 117 -38.69 -12.41 17.06
C PRO A 117 -37.90 -13.25 16.05
N ASN A 118 -36.67 -13.64 16.43
CA ASN A 118 -35.71 -14.37 15.59
C ASN A 118 -35.37 -13.72 14.22
N ASN A 119 -35.53 -12.40 14.08
CA ASN A 119 -35.24 -11.67 12.84
C ASN A 119 -34.33 -10.46 13.11
N CYS A 120 -33.08 -10.55 12.64
CA CYS A 120 -32.08 -9.49 12.77
C CYS A 120 -32.09 -8.57 11.53
N THR A 121 -32.04 -7.26 11.76
CA THR A 121 -31.90 -6.25 10.69
C THR A 121 -30.56 -5.55 10.83
N CYS A 122 -29.78 -5.50 9.74
CA CYS A 122 -28.44 -4.92 9.75
C CYS A 122 -28.45 -3.43 10.14
N ASP A 123 -27.45 -3.03 10.90
CA ASP A 123 -27.25 -1.62 11.24
C ASP A 123 -26.85 -0.83 9.99
N SER A 124 -27.03 0.49 10.03
CA SER A 124 -26.72 1.36 8.90
C SER A 124 -25.26 1.20 8.44
N GLY A 125 -25.07 0.96 7.14
CA GLY A 125 -23.73 0.73 6.56
C GLY A 125 -23.26 -0.73 6.62
N PHE A 126 -24.08 -1.66 7.09
CA PHE A 126 -23.82 -3.10 7.03
C PHE A 126 -24.79 -3.78 6.06
N GLU A 127 -24.36 -4.93 5.54
CA GLU A 127 -25.17 -5.79 4.68
C GLU A 127 -25.20 -7.23 5.19
N PHE A 128 -26.26 -7.95 4.84
CA PHE A 128 -26.53 -9.26 5.40
C PHE A 128 -25.56 -10.31 4.84
N LYS A 129 -24.79 -10.95 5.72
CA LYS A 129 -23.85 -12.01 5.34
C LYS A 129 -24.53 -13.38 5.44
N ASN A 130 -24.99 -13.74 6.64
CA ASN A 130 -25.68 -15.00 6.90
C ASN A 130 -26.42 -14.97 8.24
N GLY A 131 -27.61 -15.59 8.31
CA GLY A 131 -28.35 -15.89 9.56
C GLY A 131 -28.58 -14.69 10.49
N THR A 132 -27.58 -14.37 11.33
CA THR A 132 -27.61 -13.30 12.33
C THR A 132 -26.45 -12.31 12.22
N ALA A 133 -25.57 -12.46 11.24
CA ALA A 133 -24.39 -11.64 11.08
C ALA A 133 -24.49 -10.72 9.86
N CYS A 134 -24.18 -9.45 10.10
CA CYS A 134 -24.00 -8.46 9.06
C CYS A 134 -22.53 -8.08 8.93
N GLU A 135 -22.09 -7.90 7.69
CA GLU A 135 -20.74 -7.44 7.36
C GLU A 135 -20.75 -5.99 6.90
N PRO A 136 -19.70 -5.22 7.19
CA PRO A 136 -19.67 -3.82 6.78
C PRO A 136 -19.68 -3.70 5.26
N LYS A 137 -20.46 -2.76 4.74
CA LYS A 137 -20.50 -2.45 3.32
C LYS A 137 -19.37 -1.48 2.98
N CYS A 138 -18.51 -1.89 2.04
CA CYS A 138 -17.42 -1.05 1.53
C CYS A 138 -17.18 -1.26 0.03
N ASP A 139 -16.76 -0.19 -0.63
CA ASP A 139 -16.19 -0.24 -1.99
C ASP A 139 -14.65 -0.16 -1.92
N CYS A 140 -14.02 -1.12 -1.22
CA CYS A 140 -12.57 -1.12 -1.02
C CYS A 140 -11.80 -1.45 -2.30
N VAL A 141 -10.84 -0.60 -2.67
CA VAL A 141 -9.86 -0.87 -3.74
C VAL A 141 -8.52 -1.23 -3.11
N ASN A 142 -8.07 -2.48 -3.31
CA ASN A 142 -6.84 -3.05 -2.74
C ASN A 142 -6.76 -3.06 -1.20
N GLY A 143 -7.88 -3.37 -0.54
CA GLY A 143 -7.93 -3.50 0.92
C GLY A 143 -9.10 -4.35 1.40
N ASN A 144 -9.08 -4.67 2.70
CA ASN A 144 -10.15 -5.36 3.42
C ASN A 144 -11.07 -4.34 4.10
N CYS A 145 -12.39 -4.56 4.02
CA CYS A 145 -13.38 -3.77 4.75
C CYS A 145 -13.32 -4.10 6.25
N ILE A 146 -13.06 -3.09 7.09
CA ILE A 146 -12.96 -3.26 8.55
C ILE A 146 -14.09 -2.55 9.32
N ALA A 147 -14.73 -1.58 8.69
CA ALA A 147 -15.93 -0.89 9.15
C ALA A 147 -16.62 -0.26 7.93
N PRO A 148 -17.90 0.18 8.02
CA PRO A 148 -18.58 0.79 6.89
C PRO A 148 -17.76 1.91 6.26
N ASN A 149 -17.55 1.86 4.94
CA ASN A 149 -16.70 2.78 4.17
C ASN A 149 -15.24 2.92 4.65
N THR A 150 -14.74 2.01 5.48
CA THR A 150 -13.38 2.06 6.04
C THR A 150 -12.61 0.79 5.69
N CYS A 151 -11.49 0.97 5.00
CA CYS A 151 -10.66 -0.12 4.49
C CYS A 151 -9.28 -0.17 5.15
N SER A 152 -8.81 -1.39 5.39
CA SER A 152 -7.43 -1.69 5.75
C SER A 152 -6.68 -2.17 4.51
N CYS A 153 -5.62 -1.48 4.11
CA CYS A 153 -4.89 -1.80 2.88
C CYS A 153 -4.22 -3.17 2.94
N TYR A 154 -4.12 -3.84 1.79
CA TYR A 154 -3.31 -5.06 1.67
C TYR A 154 -1.82 -4.79 1.92
N GLU A 155 -1.08 -5.85 2.22
CA GLU A 155 0.37 -5.74 2.42
C GLU A 155 1.07 -5.13 1.21
N GLY A 156 1.93 -4.13 1.44
CA GLY A 156 2.62 -3.40 0.38
C GLY A 156 1.78 -2.31 -0.29
N TYR A 157 0.55 -2.06 0.15
CA TYR A 157 -0.28 -0.92 -0.28
C TYR A 157 -0.36 0.16 0.82
N ILE A 158 -0.62 1.39 0.41
CA ILE A 158 -0.79 2.54 1.31
C ILE A 158 -2.12 3.25 1.03
N PRO A 159 -2.78 3.81 2.04
CA PRO A 159 -4.06 4.48 1.86
C PRO A 159 -3.88 5.81 1.13
N VAL A 160 -4.71 6.05 0.11
CA VAL A 160 -4.90 7.37 -0.50
C VAL A 160 -6.10 8.08 0.11
N ASN A 161 -7.13 7.30 0.43
CA ASN A 161 -8.31 7.72 1.16
C ASN A 161 -8.87 6.52 1.95
N GLU A 162 -10.01 6.68 2.63
CA GLU A 162 -10.61 5.64 3.48
C GLU A 162 -11.00 4.34 2.75
N THR A 163 -11.17 4.38 1.42
CA THR A 163 -11.62 3.24 0.60
C THR A 163 -10.59 2.77 -0.44
N THR A 164 -9.62 3.62 -0.79
CA THR A 164 -8.69 3.36 -1.88
C THR A 164 -7.26 3.25 -1.38
N CYS A 165 -6.64 2.12 -1.70
CA CYS A 165 -5.23 1.86 -1.44
C CYS A 165 -4.45 1.76 -2.75
N VAL A 166 -3.27 2.37 -2.78
CA VAL A 166 -2.34 2.32 -3.93
C VAL A 166 -1.08 1.55 -3.57
N PRO A 167 -0.45 0.87 -4.53
CA PRO A 167 0.77 0.11 -4.26
C PRO A 167 1.91 1.04 -3.83
N LYS A 168 2.72 0.57 -2.88
CA LYS A 168 3.94 1.25 -2.45
C LYS A 168 5.11 0.79 -3.34
N CYS A 169 5.78 1.75 -3.96
CA CYS A 169 7.01 1.52 -4.72
C CYS A 169 8.14 2.41 -4.20
N SER A 170 9.34 1.86 -4.07
CA SER A 170 10.52 2.58 -3.58
C SER A 170 11.15 3.48 -4.65
N ASN A 171 11.29 2.98 -5.88
CA ASN A 171 12.03 3.63 -6.98
C ASN A 171 11.27 3.49 -8.31
N CYS A 172 10.31 4.38 -8.56
CA CYS A 172 9.39 4.29 -9.71
C CYS A 172 9.28 5.60 -10.50
N SER A 173 10.26 6.51 -10.39
CA SER A 173 10.15 7.90 -10.87
C SER A 173 9.95 8.05 -12.40
N ASN A 174 10.30 7.04 -13.20
CA ASN A 174 10.11 7.01 -14.65
C ASN A 174 9.19 5.87 -15.10
N GLY A 175 8.20 5.54 -14.28
CA GLY A 175 7.21 4.51 -14.57
C GLY A 175 5.96 4.65 -13.72
N ASN A 176 5.04 3.71 -13.91
CA ASN A 176 3.82 3.59 -13.13
C ASN A 176 3.96 2.43 -12.14
N CYS A 177 3.67 2.70 -10.87
CA CYS A 177 3.61 1.66 -9.83
C CYS A 177 2.30 0.89 -9.98
N VAL A 178 2.37 -0.36 -10.45
CA VAL A 178 1.18 -1.19 -10.75
C VAL A 178 0.90 -2.26 -9.70
N ALA A 179 1.92 -2.62 -8.92
CA ALA A 179 1.82 -3.51 -7.77
C ALA A 179 2.96 -3.17 -6.79
N PRO A 180 2.95 -3.66 -5.53
CA PRO A 180 4.01 -3.39 -4.57
C PRO A 180 5.39 -3.71 -5.16
N ASN A 181 6.29 -2.72 -5.12
CA ASN A 181 7.63 -2.78 -5.72
C ASN A 181 7.69 -3.17 -7.21
N THR A 182 6.58 -3.06 -7.95
CA THR A 182 6.50 -3.43 -9.37
C THR A 182 6.16 -2.20 -10.20
N CYS A 183 7.10 -1.84 -11.08
CA CYS A 183 7.02 -0.66 -11.94
C CYS A 183 6.88 -1.06 -13.41
N ILE A 184 5.92 -0.47 -14.12
CA ILE A 184 5.92 -0.46 -15.59
C ILE A 184 6.60 0.83 -16.04
N CYS A 185 7.77 0.70 -16.66
CA CYS A 185 8.55 1.85 -17.07
C CYS A 185 7.94 2.57 -18.28
N ASN A 186 8.10 3.89 -18.32
CA ASN A 186 7.69 4.71 -19.45
C ASN A 186 8.53 4.37 -20.70
N PRO A 187 8.05 4.67 -21.92
CA PRO A 187 8.81 4.43 -23.15
C PRO A 187 10.22 5.01 -23.07
N GLY A 188 11.23 4.23 -23.48
CA GLY A 188 12.64 4.60 -23.39
C GLY A 188 13.29 4.35 -22.03
N PHE A 189 12.59 3.72 -21.08
CA PHE A 189 13.13 3.27 -19.80
C PHE A 189 12.95 1.76 -19.64
N ARG A 190 13.86 1.13 -18.92
CA ARG A 190 13.81 -0.29 -18.58
C ARG A 190 13.95 -0.50 -17.08
N ILE A 191 13.45 -1.63 -16.60
CA ILE A 191 13.61 -2.03 -15.19
C ILE A 191 15.06 -2.45 -14.95
N GLN A 192 15.65 -1.97 -13.86
CA GLN A 192 16.94 -2.44 -13.36
C GLN A 192 16.82 -2.72 -11.86
N ASP A 193 17.30 -3.88 -11.44
CA ASP A 193 17.23 -4.35 -10.05
C ASP A 193 17.75 -3.28 -9.08
N ASN A 194 17.00 -3.04 -7.99
CA ASN A 194 17.23 -2.03 -6.94
C ASN A 194 17.20 -0.54 -7.37
N LEU A 195 17.43 -0.21 -8.64
CA LEU A 195 17.41 1.17 -9.14
C LEU A 195 16.06 1.60 -9.75
N GLY A 196 15.18 0.66 -10.08
CA GLY A 196 13.87 0.96 -10.66
C GLY A 196 13.93 1.22 -12.16
N CYS A 197 13.13 2.18 -12.65
CA CYS A 197 13.09 2.54 -14.07
C CYS A 197 14.25 3.47 -14.45
N VAL A 198 15.25 2.90 -15.12
CA VAL A 198 16.44 3.59 -15.64
C VAL A 198 16.32 3.83 -17.14
N PRO A 199 16.98 4.85 -17.70
CA PRO A 199 17.01 5.05 -19.14
C PRO A 199 17.47 3.80 -19.89
N ASP A 200 16.73 3.41 -20.92
CA ASP A 200 17.12 2.35 -21.83
C ASP A 200 18.04 2.93 -22.92
N CYS A 201 19.33 2.67 -22.77
CA CYS A 201 20.32 2.99 -23.78
C CYS A 201 21.47 1.96 -23.77
N ILE A 202 22.15 1.90 -24.91
CA ILE A 202 23.37 1.13 -25.11
C ILE A 202 24.48 2.17 -25.26
N CYS A 203 25.31 2.32 -24.23
CA CYS A 203 26.44 3.26 -24.23
C CYS A 203 27.76 2.50 -24.23
N VAL A 204 28.50 2.57 -25.33
CA VAL A 204 29.86 2.00 -25.42
C VAL A 204 30.84 3.06 -24.91
N ASN A 205 31.57 2.74 -23.84
CA ASN A 205 32.49 3.65 -23.12
C ASN A 205 31.84 4.94 -22.59
N GLY A 206 30.60 4.83 -22.12
CA GLY A 206 29.89 5.92 -21.47
C GLY A 206 28.77 5.43 -20.55
N GLU A 207 28.13 6.38 -19.87
CA GLU A 207 27.01 6.18 -18.97
C GLU A 207 25.72 6.76 -19.56
N CYS A 208 24.61 6.07 -19.33
CA CYS A 208 23.28 6.52 -19.70
C CYS A 208 22.82 7.70 -18.85
N VAL A 209 22.60 8.87 -19.45
CA VAL A 209 22.06 10.05 -18.73
C VAL A 209 20.60 10.34 -19.09
N ALA A 210 20.15 9.91 -20.26
CA ALA A 210 18.75 9.94 -20.69
C ALA A 210 18.53 8.86 -21.77
N PRO A 211 17.27 8.51 -22.11
CA PRO A 211 16.99 7.53 -23.16
C PRO A 211 17.69 7.93 -24.47
N GLY A 212 18.48 7.02 -25.04
CA GLY A 212 19.28 7.29 -26.24
C GLY A 212 20.41 8.32 -26.10
N ASN A 213 20.76 8.77 -24.88
CA ASN A 213 21.76 9.82 -24.67
C ASN A 213 22.87 9.37 -23.69
N CYS A 214 24.11 9.29 -24.20
CA CYS A 214 25.26 8.76 -23.46
C CYS A 214 26.27 9.85 -23.04
N SER A 215 26.60 9.92 -21.76
CA SER A 215 27.75 10.71 -21.28
C SER A 215 29.02 9.89 -21.39
N CYS A 216 30.02 10.35 -22.16
CA CYS A 216 31.27 9.60 -22.34
C CYS A 216 32.12 9.60 -21.07
N TYR A 217 32.81 8.49 -20.81
CA TYR A 217 33.78 8.44 -19.73
C TYR A 217 34.95 9.40 -19.97
N LYS A 218 35.65 9.77 -18.89
CA LYS A 218 36.78 10.69 -18.97
C LYS A 218 37.83 10.18 -19.97
N GLY A 219 38.25 11.06 -20.89
CA GLY A 219 39.22 10.71 -21.94
C GLY A 219 38.60 10.05 -23.18
N TYR A 220 37.27 9.91 -23.24
CA TYR A 220 36.54 9.50 -24.43
C TYR A 220 35.76 10.68 -25.01
N VAL A 221 35.47 10.62 -26.31
CA VAL A 221 34.70 11.61 -27.05
C VAL A 221 33.54 10.94 -27.78
N ARG A 222 32.40 11.63 -27.82
CA ARG A 222 31.19 11.11 -28.48
C ARG A 222 31.38 11.15 -29.99
N ILE A 223 31.17 10.02 -30.66
CA ILE A 223 31.17 9.94 -32.12
C ILE A 223 29.77 9.81 -32.71
N ASN A 224 28.86 9.20 -31.96
CA ASN A 224 27.44 9.07 -32.30
C ASN A 224 26.62 9.00 -31.00
N GLU A 225 25.31 8.81 -31.09
CA GLU A 225 24.39 8.82 -29.94
C GLU A 225 24.73 7.76 -28.87
N THR A 226 25.33 6.62 -29.27
CA THR A 226 25.55 5.44 -28.42
C THR A 226 27.02 5.11 -28.16
N THR A 227 27.96 5.76 -28.85
CA THR A 227 29.35 5.32 -28.90
C THR A 227 30.30 6.46 -28.58
N CYS A 228 31.16 6.19 -27.60
CA CYS A 228 32.28 7.03 -27.24
C CYS A 228 33.59 6.32 -27.63
N THR A 229 34.44 7.01 -28.37
CA THR A 229 35.78 6.51 -28.74
C THR A 229 36.83 7.16 -27.88
N PRO A 230 37.95 6.48 -27.60
CA PRO A 230 39.04 7.08 -26.83
C PRO A 230 39.59 8.31 -27.56
N LYS A 231 39.94 9.33 -26.79
CA LYS A 231 40.66 10.51 -27.26
C LYS A 231 42.15 10.26 -27.12
N CYS A 232 42.88 10.41 -28.22
CA CYS A 232 44.34 10.39 -28.23
C CYS A 232 44.86 11.70 -28.82
N ASP A 233 45.79 12.34 -28.13
CA ASP A 233 46.39 13.59 -28.62
C ASP A 233 47.35 13.33 -29.81
N SER A 234 47.94 12.13 -29.91
CA SER A 234 48.82 11.73 -31.02
C SER A 234 48.89 10.20 -31.17
N CYS A 235 48.27 9.65 -32.22
CA CYS A 235 48.42 8.24 -32.64
C CYS A 235 48.69 8.12 -34.14
N SER A 236 49.62 8.91 -34.67
CA SER A 236 50.08 8.73 -36.05
C SER A 236 50.68 7.34 -36.21
N ASN A 237 50.27 6.59 -37.25
CA ASN A 237 50.71 5.21 -37.51
C ASN A 237 50.26 4.16 -36.46
N GLY A 238 49.13 4.40 -35.81
CA GLY A 238 48.47 3.41 -34.97
C GLY A 238 46.98 3.69 -34.78
N GLU A 239 46.29 2.78 -34.10
CA GLU A 239 44.89 2.91 -33.71
C GLU A 239 44.78 3.33 -32.24
N CYS A 240 43.92 4.31 -31.93
CA CYS A 240 43.66 4.73 -30.56
C CYS A 240 42.76 3.70 -29.87
N VAL A 241 43.34 2.87 -28.98
CA VAL A 241 42.63 1.75 -28.33
C VAL A 241 42.15 2.08 -26.92
N ALA A 242 42.74 3.09 -26.28
CA ALA A 242 42.31 3.65 -25.00
C ALA A 242 42.79 5.11 -24.90
N PRO A 243 42.29 5.93 -23.95
CA PRO A 243 42.67 7.34 -23.86
C PRO A 243 44.19 7.52 -23.80
N ASN A 244 44.76 8.22 -24.78
CA ASN A 244 46.21 8.39 -24.98
C ASN A 244 47.04 7.09 -25.07
N ILE A 245 46.43 5.97 -25.52
CA ILE A 245 47.12 4.70 -25.75
C ILE A 245 46.88 4.25 -27.20
N CYS A 246 47.97 4.07 -27.94
CA CYS A 246 47.95 3.67 -29.34
C CYS A 246 48.36 2.20 -29.49
N SER A 247 47.63 1.43 -30.30
CA SER A 247 48.08 0.17 -30.87
C SER A 247 48.77 0.45 -32.20
N CYS A 248 50.09 0.28 -32.28
CA CYS A 248 50.85 0.64 -33.47
C CYS A 248 50.61 -0.33 -34.64
N TYR A 249 50.57 0.21 -35.86
CA TYR A 249 50.49 -0.61 -37.07
C TYR A 249 51.76 -1.44 -37.29
N SER A 250 51.67 -2.46 -38.15
CA SER A 250 52.82 -3.31 -38.49
C SER A 250 54.02 -2.48 -38.95
N GLY A 251 55.22 -2.81 -38.45
CA GLY A 251 56.45 -2.05 -38.71
C GLY A 251 56.64 -0.82 -37.83
N TYR A 252 55.77 -0.56 -36.84
CA TYR A 252 55.90 0.52 -35.87
C TYR A 252 55.92 -0.02 -34.42
N VAL A 253 56.58 0.69 -33.52
CA VAL A 253 56.69 0.36 -32.09
C VAL A 253 56.33 1.57 -31.22
N TYR A 254 55.63 1.33 -30.12
CA TYR A 254 55.22 2.38 -29.18
C TYR A 254 56.40 2.84 -28.32
N VAL A 255 56.90 4.06 -28.57
CA VAL A 255 58.05 4.64 -27.87
C VAL A 255 57.75 6.09 -27.50
N GLY A 256 57.69 6.37 -26.20
CA GLY A 256 57.54 7.73 -25.67
C GLY A 256 56.22 8.42 -26.03
N GLY A 257 55.11 7.66 -26.15
CA GLY A 257 53.79 8.19 -26.49
C GLY A 257 53.44 8.16 -27.98
N PHE A 258 54.35 7.70 -28.84
CA PHE A 258 54.17 7.71 -30.29
C PHE A 258 54.51 6.35 -30.91
N CYS A 259 53.82 6.01 -32.01
CA CYS A 259 54.20 4.88 -32.85
C CYS A 259 55.32 5.28 -33.80
N ARG A 260 56.54 4.85 -33.48
CA ARG A 260 57.74 5.13 -34.27
C ARG A 260 58.04 3.99 -35.23
N PRO A 261 58.47 4.28 -36.47
CA PRO A 261 58.80 3.23 -37.43
C PRO A 261 60.00 2.42 -36.96
N VAL A 262 60.00 1.14 -37.34
CA VAL A 262 61.08 0.18 -37.10
C VAL A 262 61.84 0.00 -38.42
N CYS A 263 63.14 0.22 -38.38
CA CYS A 263 64.03 -0.07 -39.49
C CYS A 263 64.92 -1.27 -39.10
N SER A 264 64.82 -2.36 -39.86
CA SER A 264 65.56 -3.61 -39.64
C SER A 264 67.06 -3.40 -39.77
N VAL A 265 67.47 -2.49 -40.67
CA VAL A 265 68.83 -1.96 -40.78
C VAL A 265 68.85 -0.54 -40.18
N PRO A 266 69.79 -0.22 -39.27
CA PRO A 266 69.89 1.12 -38.70
C PRO A 266 70.13 2.20 -39.77
N CYS A 267 69.34 3.27 -39.74
CA CYS A 267 69.53 4.45 -40.61
C CYS A 267 70.74 5.28 -40.17
N ILE A 268 71.95 4.85 -40.52
CA ILE A 268 73.17 5.61 -40.25
C ILE A 268 73.16 6.89 -41.10
N ASN A 269 73.40 8.07 -40.49
CA ASN A 269 73.31 9.40 -41.12
C ASN A 269 71.92 9.76 -41.68
N GLY A 270 70.87 9.18 -41.11
CA GLY A 270 69.48 9.53 -41.42
C GLY A 270 68.57 9.28 -40.23
N VAL A 271 67.27 9.41 -40.47
CA VAL A 271 66.20 9.13 -39.52
C VAL A 271 65.26 8.10 -40.15
N CYS A 272 64.86 7.09 -39.38
CA CYS A 272 63.83 6.14 -39.82
C CYS A 272 62.50 6.89 -39.94
N SER A 273 62.04 7.07 -41.17
CA SER A 273 60.88 7.91 -41.52
C SER A 273 59.60 7.10 -41.73
N ALA A 274 59.73 5.87 -42.21
CA ALA A 274 58.69 4.85 -42.30
C ALA A 274 59.34 3.46 -42.08
N PRO A 275 58.56 2.36 -41.94
CA PRO A 275 59.11 1.02 -41.72
C PRO A 275 60.09 0.67 -42.84
N ASP A 276 61.32 0.33 -42.46
CA ASP A 276 62.45 0.07 -43.35
C ASP A 276 62.78 1.20 -44.36
N GLU A 277 62.36 2.45 -44.11
CA GLU A 277 62.67 3.60 -44.96
C GLU A 277 63.41 4.71 -44.20
N CYS A 278 64.65 4.99 -44.64
CA CYS A 278 65.49 6.06 -44.10
C CYS A 278 65.33 7.37 -44.88
N LEU A 279 65.07 8.46 -44.16
CA LEU A 279 65.23 9.82 -44.63
C LEU A 279 66.66 10.28 -44.30
N CYS A 280 67.45 10.61 -45.30
CA CYS A 280 68.84 11.01 -45.10
C CYS A 280 68.93 12.43 -44.53
N ASN A 281 69.88 12.65 -43.62
CA ASN A 281 70.17 13.97 -43.09
C ASN A 281 70.72 14.88 -44.19
N ASP A 282 70.63 16.19 -44.00
CA ASP A 282 71.15 17.18 -44.95
C ASP A 282 72.60 16.88 -45.34
N GLY A 283 72.85 16.81 -46.66
CA GLY A 283 74.17 16.47 -47.21
C GLY A 283 74.44 14.97 -47.38
N TYR A 284 73.46 14.09 -47.18
CA TYR A 284 73.54 12.65 -47.45
C TYR A 284 72.45 12.21 -48.46
N VAL A 285 72.75 11.21 -49.29
CA VAL A 285 71.84 10.63 -50.29
C VAL A 285 71.70 9.12 -50.09
N LYS A 286 70.59 8.53 -50.53
CA LYS A 286 70.39 7.07 -50.49
C LYS A 286 71.45 6.38 -51.37
N ASP A 287 71.99 5.25 -50.90
CA ASP A 287 72.93 4.42 -51.66
C ASP A 287 72.25 3.70 -52.84
N LYS A 288 73.03 2.96 -53.65
CA LYS A 288 72.50 2.25 -54.84
C LYS A 288 71.40 1.24 -54.52
N ASN A 289 71.35 0.76 -53.27
CA ASN A 289 70.35 -0.20 -52.80
C ASN A 289 69.16 0.49 -52.13
N GLY A 290 69.21 1.81 -51.94
CA GLY A 290 68.14 2.60 -51.32
C GLY A 290 68.07 2.50 -49.79
N VAL A 291 69.05 1.87 -49.13
CA VAL A 291 68.97 1.48 -47.70
C VAL A 291 69.85 2.36 -46.81
N LEU A 292 71.03 2.77 -47.30
CA LEU A 292 72.00 3.54 -46.50
C LEU A 292 72.07 5.00 -46.93
N CYS A 293 72.19 5.89 -45.97
CA CYS A 293 72.46 7.31 -46.23
C CYS A 293 73.96 7.55 -46.31
N VAL A 294 74.46 7.68 -47.53
CA VAL A 294 75.86 7.88 -47.85
C VAL A 294 76.10 9.33 -48.22
N LYS A 295 77.31 9.85 -47.95
CA LYS A 295 77.69 11.16 -48.47
C LYS A 295 77.60 11.08 -50.02
N PRO A 296 76.94 12.02 -50.70
CA PRO A 296 76.99 12.06 -52.16
C PRO A 296 78.47 12.08 -52.53
N LYS A 297 78.87 11.21 -53.46
CA LYS A 297 80.23 11.24 -53.99
C LYS A 297 80.42 12.62 -54.61
N SER A 298 81.03 13.54 -53.86
CA SER A 298 81.70 14.69 -54.45
C SER A 298 82.71 14.13 -55.44
N CYS A 299 82.86 14.81 -56.57
CA CYS A 299 83.77 14.45 -57.66
C CYS A 299 85.25 14.48 -57.23
N GLU A 300 85.67 13.68 -56.26
CA GLU A 300 87.04 13.78 -55.77
C GLU A 300 87.89 12.53 -55.84
N GLU A 301 87.39 11.29 -56.02
CA GLU A 301 88.36 10.18 -56.10
C GLU A 301 88.14 9.08 -57.16
N ASP A 302 87.03 8.98 -57.90
CA ASP A 302 86.88 7.93 -58.94
C ASP A 302 86.00 8.36 -60.15
N CYS A 303 86.26 9.51 -60.78
CA CYS A 303 85.60 9.87 -62.04
C CYS A 303 86.56 9.65 -63.21
N GLU A 304 86.34 8.59 -64.01
CA GLU A 304 86.99 8.40 -65.32
C GLU A 304 86.31 9.33 -66.36
N GLY A 305 86.37 10.65 -66.13
CA GLY A 305 85.54 11.66 -66.80
C GLY A 305 85.87 13.09 -66.37
N TYR A 306 84.96 14.04 -66.64
CA TYR A 306 84.97 15.38 -66.05
C TYR A 306 83.62 15.68 -65.38
N CYS A 307 83.60 16.64 -64.45
CA CYS A 307 82.39 16.99 -63.72
C CYS A 307 81.73 18.26 -64.24
N ASP A 308 80.44 18.16 -64.52
CA ASP A 308 79.54 19.29 -64.81
C ASP A 308 78.32 19.22 -63.89
N ALA A 309 78.01 20.33 -63.22
CA ALA A 309 76.89 20.47 -62.28
C ALA A 309 76.73 19.34 -61.23
N GLY A 310 77.83 18.69 -60.82
CA GLY A 310 77.82 17.64 -59.79
C GLY A 310 77.50 16.22 -60.31
N VAL A 311 77.50 16.01 -61.63
CA VAL A 311 77.32 14.69 -62.26
C VAL A 311 78.62 14.32 -63.01
N CYS A 312 79.13 13.09 -62.78
CA CYS A 312 80.33 12.59 -63.46
C CYS A 312 79.97 12.19 -64.91
N VAL A 313 80.57 12.87 -65.89
CA VAL A 313 80.36 12.64 -67.33
C VAL A 313 81.55 11.84 -67.88
N PRO A 314 81.36 10.59 -68.39
CA PRO A 314 82.46 9.78 -68.93
C PRO A 314 83.09 10.38 -70.19
N TRP A 315 84.40 10.18 -70.40
CA TRP A 315 85.08 10.58 -71.65
C TRP A 315 84.50 9.83 -72.85
N ASN A 316 83.87 10.55 -73.78
CA ASN A 316 83.38 9.97 -75.02
C ASN A 316 84.45 10.11 -76.11
N CYS A 317 85.38 9.15 -76.20
CA CYS A 317 86.41 9.12 -77.22
C CYS A 317 85.85 8.57 -78.54
N THR A 318 85.12 9.40 -79.29
CA THR A 318 84.87 9.20 -80.73
C THR A 318 85.04 10.54 -81.45
N ASP A 319 86.22 10.68 -82.08
CA ASP A 319 86.61 11.63 -83.13
C ASP A 319 87.40 12.92 -82.79
N PRO A 320 88.36 13.32 -83.68
CA PRO A 320 89.48 14.20 -83.36
C PRO A 320 89.31 15.63 -83.88
N ILE A 321 90.00 16.60 -83.29
CA ILE A 321 90.16 17.95 -83.88
C ILE A 321 91.61 18.44 -83.76
N ASN A 322 92.23 18.58 -84.95
CA ASN A 322 93.35 19.47 -85.30
C ASN A 322 92.92 20.94 -85.10
N LEU A 323 93.72 21.92 -84.68
CA LEU A 323 95.15 22.23 -84.80
C LEU A 323 95.54 23.05 -83.56
#